data_AF-A0A816ATE5-F1
#
_entry.id   AF-A0A816ATE5-F1
#
_cell.length_a   1.000
_cell.length_b   1.000
_cell.length_c   1.000
_cell.angle_alpha   90.00
_cell.angle_beta   90.00
_cell.angle_gamma   90.00
#
_symmetry.space_group_name_H-M   'P 1'
#
loop_
_entity.id
_entity.type
_entity.pdbx_description
1 polymer ?
#
loop_
_entity_poly.entity_id
_entity_poly.type
_entity_poly.pdbx_seq_one_letter_code
_entity_poly.pdbx_strand_id
1 'polypeptide(L)'
;SCNWQLDINVNHNQTSKIETSSIQTNLLRFIYMSSSTTLETYPTKFNYDSFINCDYLLLSNLCHLSTPIDASINANELTTKIGNILNDHGSILIPCSSIGLIFYMFEFLTNYFEQINLLNIHMYFISPISNATLSISNAMSEWVTEQRQIASFSGTPPFKHNELIKSKCLITISSDRLDDTETLINFEQPSIIFTGHLSLRFGPIVQLIEKMKTSSSNSIIFIDNQYSYIDALKPYQPINMKCYYLPIDTRLNFSQINILLNDKIRPKNLILHENYLNDINNNDKINILSYRKYDNIKLPSIKRYFINGQLNIKTDIKPKLILSSNLAIASIHGHLDMCDYIYDINELDNNNLKQNNFITYGKIDIDKFLINLSKSGVFGLDIKYLNEYDNDLNDNEQSNRTIEINYNQGIAKIIIRSKQTDIECNDPLLMTKIRDALLMDNIGTL
;
A
#
# COMPACT_ATOMS: atom_id res chain seq x y z
N SER A 1 12.88 -18.98 5.59
CA SER A 1 13.19 -17.55 5.84
C SER A 1 13.22 -16.82 4.51
N CYS A 2 12.06 -16.37 4.04
CA CYS A 2 11.99 -15.59 2.81
C CYS A 2 12.07 -14.12 3.18
N ASN A 3 13.16 -13.46 2.79
CA ASN A 3 13.30 -12.01 2.84
C ASN A 3 12.42 -11.43 1.75
N TRP A 4 11.39 -10.68 2.15
CA TRP A 4 10.55 -9.94 1.20
C TRP A 4 11.21 -8.57 1.02
N GLN A 5 11.96 -8.41 -0.07
CA GLN A 5 12.43 -7.12 -0.53
C GLN A 5 11.31 -6.51 -1.37
N LEU A 6 10.78 -5.37 -0.92
CA LEU A 6 9.75 -4.62 -1.64
C LEU A 6 10.44 -3.82 -2.77
N ASP A 7 10.66 -4.44 -3.92
CA ASP A 7 11.11 -3.73 -5.12
C ASP A 7 9.90 -3.05 -5.76
N ILE A 8 9.80 -1.72 -5.58
CA ILE A 8 8.82 -0.89 -6.29
C ILE A 8 9.34 -0.71 -7.73
N ASN A 9 9.03 -1.67 -8.60
CA ASN A 9 9.24 -1.52 -10.04
C ASN A 9 8.15 -0.59 -10.59
N VAL A 10 8.50 0.68 -10.75
CA VAL A 10 7.70 1.64 -11.54
C VAL A 10 7.89 1.25 -13.00
N ASN A 11 6.96 0.47 -13.56
CA ASN A 11 6.95 0.16 -14.98
C ASN A 11 6.71 1.46 -15.77
N HIS A 12 7.79 2.04 -16.28
CA HIS A 12 7.76 3.00 -17.37
C HIS A 12 7.32 2.26 -18.63
N ASN A 13 6.01 2.19 -18.86
CA ASN A 13 5.36 2.12 -20.18
C ASN A 13 3.90 1.70 -19.99
N GLN A 14 3.08 2.60 -19.45
CA GLN A 14 1.68 2.73 -19.80
C GLN A 14 1.14 4.01 -19.16
N THR A 15 0.50 4.82 -19.97
CA THR A 15 -0.26 6.01 -19.59
C THR A 15 -1.33 5.61 -18.56
N SER A 16 -1.08 5.87 -17.27
CA SER A 16 -2.08 5.70 -16.24
C SER A 16 -2.21 6.97 -15.42
N LYS A 17 -3.48 7.28 -15.13
CA LYS A 17 -3.91 8.17 -14.06
C LYS A 17 -2.97 8.00 -12.84
N ILE A 18 -2.57 9.08 -12.15
CA ILE A 18 -2.11 9.20 -10.77
C ILE A 18 -3.27 8.67 -9.93
N GLU A 19 -3.48 7.38 -10.07
CA GLU A 19 -4.10 6.53 -9.11
C GLU A 19 -3.05 6.43 -8.02
N THR A 20 -3.45 6.83 -6.83
CA THR A 20 -2.85 6.32 -5.59
C THR A 20 -2.42 4.88 -5.83
N SER A 21 -1.13 4.59 -5.71
CA SER A 21 -0.58 3.29 -6.07
C SER A 21 -1.28 2.20 -5.27
N SER A 22 -2.30 1.60 -5.86
CA SER A 22 -3.07 0.52 -5.29
C SER A 22 -2.50 -0.75 -5.89
N ILE A 23 -1.77 -1.50 -5.07
CA ILE A 23 -1.30 -2.82 -5.47
C ILE A 23 -2.44 -3.76 -5.13
N GLN A 24 -3.23 -4.09 -6.15
CA GLN A 24 -4.20 -5.16 -6.07
C GLN A 24 -3.50 -6.44 -6.53
N THR A 25 -2.96 -7.21 -5.58
CA THR A 25 -2.82 -8.64 -5.85
C THR A 25 -4.21 -9.26 -5.70
N ASN A 26 -4.50 -10.38 -6.37
CA ASN A 26 -5.82 -11.06 -6.28
C ASN A 26 -6.25 -11.41 -4.84
N LEU A 27 -5.37 -11.20 -3.84
CA LEU A 27 -5.55 -11.55 -2.45
C LEU A 27 -5.55 -10.34 -1.48
N LEU A 28 -4.98 -9.19 -1.85
CA LEU A 28 -4.74 -8.08 -0.91
C LEU A 28 -4.91 -6.72 -1.60
N ARG A 29 -5.61 -5.79 -0.91
CA ARG A 29 -5.70 -4.38 -1.32
C ARG A 29 -4.87 -3.50 -0.37
N PHE A 30 -3.66 -3.17 -0.82
CA PHE A 30 -2.79 -2.21 -0.15
C PHE A 30 -2.87 -0.86 -0.84
N ILE A 31 -3.12 0.20 -0.07
CA ILE A 31 -3.26 1.56 -0.59
C ILE A 31 -2.31 2.48 0.14
N TYR A 32 -1.55 3.25 -0.65
CA TYR A 32 -0.71 4.34 -0.16
C TYR A 32 -1.37 5.68 -0.47
N MET A 33 -1.66 6.46 0.56
CA MET A 33 -2.09 7.84 0.46
C MET A 33 -0.91 8.76 0.79
N SER A 34 -0.43 9.44 -0.24
CA SER A 34 0.65 10.42 -0.14
C SER A 34 0.12 11.77 0.34
N SER A 35 -0.13 12.70 -0.58
CA SER A 35 -0.73 14.00 -0.31
C SER A 35 -2.07 14.08 -1.01
N SER A 36 -3.12 14.46 -0.29
CA SER A 36 -4.47 14.56 -0.84
C SER A 36 -5.20 15.75 -0.25
N THR A 37 -6.21 16.26 -0.96
CA THR A 37 -7.04 17.37 -0.53
C THR A 37 -8.51 17.10 -0.87
N THR A 38 -9.41 17.46 0.03
CA THR A 38 -10.86 17.49 -0.25
C THR A 38 -11.34 18.86 -0.74
N LEU A 39 -10.47 19.87 -0.72
CA LEU A 39 -10.80 21.21 -1.19
C LEU A 39 -10.86 21.23 -2.71
N GLU A 40 -11.78 22.03 -3.25
CA GLU A 40 -11.89 22.24 -4.68
C GLU A 40 -10.80 23.23 -5.11
N THR A 41 -9.72 22.67 -5.64
CA THR A 41 -8.57 23.38 -6.20
C THR A 41 -8.49 23.07 -7.71
N TYR A 42 -7.38 23.36 -8.37
CA TYR A 42 -7.23 23.10 -9.80
C TYR A 42 -7.03 21.62 -10.19
N PRO A 43 -6.41 20.72 -9.38
CA PRO A 43 -6.30 19.30 -9.70
C PRO A 43 -7.64 18.57 -9.64
N THR A 44 -7.68 17.37 -10.20
CA THR A 44 -8.81 16.43 -10.02
C THR A 44 -9.10 16.20 -8.54
N LYS A 45 -10.40 16.15 -8.21
CA LYS A 45 -10.87 15.98 -6.82
C LYS A 45 -10.46 14.61 -6.29
N PHE A 46 -10.07 14.58 -5.01
CA PHE A 46 -9.79 13.33 -4.32
C PHE A 46 -11.01 12.40 -4.34
N ASN A 47 -10.84 11.21 -4.91
CA ASN A 47 -11.85 10.16 -4.94
C ASN A 47 -11.49 9.06 -3.92
N TYR A 48 -12.35 8.89 -2.92
CA TYR A 48 -12.17 7.89 -1.87
C TYR A 48 -12.83 6.53 -2.17
N ASP A 49 -13.57 6.38 -3.28
CA ASP A 49 -14.30 5.14 -3.58
C ASP A 49 -13.35 3.94 -3.74
N SER A 50 -12.18 4.18 -4.34
CA SER A 50 -11.12 3.18 -4.47
C SER A 50 -10.54 2.71 -3.13
N PHE A 51 -10.78 3.47 -2.05
CA PHE A 51 -10.24 3.21 -0.71
C PHE A 51 -11.17 2.36 0.16
N ILE A 52 -12.44 2.25 -0.20
CA ILE A 52 -13.47 1.61 0.62
C ILE A 52 -13.08 0.18 0.97
N ASN A 53 -13.10 -0.14 2.27
CA ASN A 53 -12.80 -1.45 2.87
C ASN A 53 -11.43 -2.03 2.46
N CYS A 54 -10.43 -1.18 2.22
CA CYS A 54 -9.08 -1.63 1.93
C CYS A 54 -8.49 -2.44 3.10
N ASP A 55 -7.59 -3.36 2.77
CA ASP A 55 -6.97 -4.22 3.77
C ASP A 55 -5.86 -3.46 4.53
N TYR A 56 -5.12 -2.64 3.81
CA TYR A 56 -4.06 -1.79 4.32
C TYR A 56 -4.18 -0.39 3.76
N LEU A 57 -4.12 0.60 4.63
CA LEU A 57 -4.00 2.01 4.26
C LEU A 57 -2.76 2.60 4.91
N LEU A 58 -1.77 2.99 4.11
CA LEU A 58 -0.63 3.76 4.56
C LEU A 58 -0.92 5.26 4.36
N LEU A 59 -1.02 5.99 5.47
CA LEU A 59 -1.19 7.44 5.47
C LEU A 59 0.15 8.15 5.67
N SER A 60 0.37 9.20 4.89
CA SER A 60 1.53 10.08 5.01
C SER A 60 1.15 11.53 4.70
N ASN A 61 2.09 12.46 4.93
CA ASN A 61 2.05 13.84 4.43
C ASN A 61 0.74 14.60 4.71
N LEU A 62 0.23 14.52 5.94
CA LEU A 62 -0.96 15.23 6.38
C LEU A 62 -0.65 16.68 6.77
N CYS A 63 -1.67 17.53 6.72
CA CYS A 63 -1.59 18.88 7.26
C CYS A 63 -1.57 18.83 8.79
N HIS A 64 -0.53 19.41 9.38
CA HIS A 64 -0.36 19.54 10.82
C HIS A 64 -1.05 20.78 11.43
N LEU A 65 -1.62 21.65 10.58
CA LEU A 65 -2.40 22.77 11.06
C LEU A 65 -3.73 22.22 11.60
N SER A 66 -4.06 22.65 12.83
CA SER A 66 -5.11 22.08 13.64
C SER A 66 -6.50 22.14 12.99
N THR A 67 -6.74 23.00 12.00
CA THR A 67 -8.04 23.06 11.31
C THR A 67 -7.93 23.39 9.81
N PRO A 68 -8.86 22.91 8.95
CA PRO A 68 -8.90 23.29 7.53
C PRO A 68 -9.31 24.75 7.32
N ILE A 69 -9.96 25.33 8.33
CA ILE A 69 -10.39 26.72 8.40
C ILE A 69 -9.16 27.64 8.35
N ASP A 70 -7.99 27.16 8.80
CA ASP A 70 -6.74 27.91 8.81
C ASP A 70 -6.28 28.30 7.39
N ALA A 71 -6.50 27.46 6.37
CA ALA A 71 -6.07 27.79 5.00
C ALA A 71 -6.88 28.93 4.38
N SER A 72 -8.21 28.95 4.56
CA SER A 72 -9.06 30.04 4.07
C SER A 72 -8.91 31.31 4.89
N ILE A 73 -8.72 31.20 6.21
CA ILE A 73 -8.40 32.34 7.08
C ILE A 73 -7.06 32.95 6.66
N ASN A 74 -6.01 32.15 6.49
CA ASN A 74 -4.70 32.64 6.07
C ASN A 74 -4.72 33.23 4.67
N ALA A 75 -5.53 32.69 3.75
CA ALA A 75 -5.75 33.26 2.43
C ALA A 75 -6.44 34.64 2.51
N ASN A 76 -7.43 34.80 3.39
CA ASN A 76 -8.08 36.08 3.62
C ASN A 76 -7.14 37.08 4.31
N GLU A 77 -6.36 36.64 5.30
CA GLU A 77 -5.36 37.49 5.92
C GLU A 77 -4.29 37.91 4.90
N LEU A 78 -3.87 36.99 4.03
CA LEU A 78 -2.92 37.27 2.95
C LEU A 78 -3.39 38.42 2.07
N THR A 79 -4.64 38.41 1.60
CA THR A 79 -5.16 39.51 0.77
C THR A 79 -5.22 40.82 1.54
N THR A 80 -5.61 40.81 2.82
CA THR A 80 -5.59 42.03 3.65
C THR A 80 -4.18 42.60 3.82
N LYS A 81 -3.17 41.76 4.07
CA LYS A 81 -1.76 42.20 4.16
C LYS A 81 -1.28 42.74 2.82
N ILE A 82 -1.55 42.03 1.73
CA ILE A 82 -1.20 42.45 0.38
C ILE A 82 -1.78 43.83 0.08
N GLY A 83 -3.08 44.05 0.29
CA GLY A 83 -3.72 45.35 0.06
C GLY A 83 -3.05 46.49 0.83
N ASN A 84 -2.72 46.28 2.11
CA ASN A 84 -2.04 47.28 2.93
C ASN A 84 -0.63 47.61 2.42
N ILE A 85 0.14 46.58 2.02
CA ILE A 85 1.52 46.77 1.53
C ILE A 85 1.53 47.52 0.19
N LEU A 86 0.58 47.19 -0.69
CA LEU A 86 0.46 47.84 -2.00
C LEU A 86 0.02 49.31 -1.85
N ASN A 87 -0.86 49.62 -0.89
CA ASN A 87 -1.23 51.00 -0.54
C ASN A 87 -0.03 51.81 -0.02
N ASP A 88 0.90 51.16 0.69
CA ASP A 88 2.18 51.76 1.13
C ASP A 88 3.21 51.89 -0.03
N HIS A 89 2.81 51.61 -1.28
CA HIS A 89 3.68 51.53 -2.46
C HIS A 89 4.86 50.54 -2.31
N GLY A 90 4.71 49.53 -1.44
CA GLY A 90 5.70 48.48 -1.21
C GLY A 90 5.57 47.31 -2.18
N SER A 91 6.68 46.59 -2.38
CA SER A 91 6.68 45.32 -3.11
C SER A 91 6.69 44.12 -2.16
N ILE A 92 6.11 43.02 -2.62
CA ILE A 92 5.89 41.80 -1.85
C ILE A 92 6.70 40.67 -2.45
N LEU A 93 7.50 40.02 -1.61
CA LEU A 93 8.25 38.82 -1.98
C LEU A 93 7.56 37.60 -1.39
N ILE A 94 7.19 36.64 -2.24
CA ILE A 94 6.56 35.37 -1.84
C ILE A 94 7.53 34.24 -2.21
N PRO A 95 8.24 33.65 -1.22
CA PRO A 95 8.99 32.42 -1.42
C PRO A 95 8.02 31.30 -1.74
N CYS A 96 8.13 30.68 -2.92
CA CYS A 96 7.26 29.58 -3.30
C CYS A 96 7.98 28.60 -4.22
N SER A 97 7.54 27.33 -4.20
CA SER A 97 7.94 26.38 -5.22
C SER A 97 7.43 26.80 -6.59
N SER A 98 8.23 26.56 -7.62
CA SER A 98 7.87 26.86 -9.01
C SER A 98 6.70 26.04 -9.54
N ILE A 99 6.24 25.02 -8.79
CA ILE A 99 5.16 24.10 -9.16
C ILE A 99 4.18 23.98 -7.98
N GLY A 100 2.91 23.72 -8.27
CA GLY A 100 1.91 23.38 -7.25
C GLY A 100 1.07 24.60 -6.88
N LEU A 101 1.16 25.01 -5.61
CA LEU A 101 0.35 26.09 -5.03
C LEU A 101 0.44 27.41 -5.82
N ILE A 102 1.55 27.66 -6.52
CA ILE A 102 1.75 28.88 -7.31
C ILE A 102 0.68 29.09 -8.39
N PHE A 103 0.19 28.03 -9.04
CA PHE A 103 -0.85 28.15 -10.06
C PHE A 103 -2.17 28.64 -9.46
N TYR A 104 -2.49 28.15 -8.25
CA TYR A 104 -3.64 28.62 -7.49
C TYR A 104 -3.45 30.08 -7.06
N MET A 105 -2.24 30.46 -6.64
CA MET A 105 -1.93 31.83 -6.22
C MET A 105 -2.12 32.87 -7.32
N PHE A 106 -1.75 32.56 -8.57
CA PHE A 106 -1.97 33.49 -9.68
C PHE A 106 -3.45 33.81 -9.86
N GLU A 107 -4.30 32.79 -9.87
CA GLU A 107 -5.74 33.00 -10.05
C GLU A 107 -6.38 33.66 -8.82
N PHE A 108 -5.98 33.23 -7.62
CA PHE A 108 -6.47 33.76 -6.36
C PHE A 108 -6.18 35.26 -6.23
N LEU A 109 -4.94 35.70 -6.50
CA LEU A 109 -4.58 37.11 -6.42
C LEU A 109 -5.16 37.94 -7.55
N THR A 110 -5.24 37.42 -8.78
CA THR A 110 -5.92 38.12 -9.87
C THR A 110 -7.38 38.40 -9.52
N ASN A 111 -8.11 37.40 -9.02
CA ASN A 111 -9.51 37.61 -8.61
C ASN A 111 -9.63 38.67 -7.50
N TYR A 112 -8.68 38.69 -6.55
CA TYR A 112 -8.62 39.74 -5.52
C TYR A 112 -8.36 41.13 -6.12
N PHE A 113 -7.42 41.24 -7.06
CA PHE A 113 -7.10 42.51 -7.74
C PHE A 113 -8.26 43.03 -8.58
N GLU A 114 -9.02 42.14 -9.24
CA GLU A 114 -10.26 42.50 -9.93
C GLU A 114 -11.29 43.11 -8.96
N GLN A 115 -11.46 42.53 -7.77
CA GLN A 115 -12.43 43.00 -6.78
C GLN A 115 -12.12 44.40 -6.23
N ILE A 116 -10.83 44.73 -6.08
CA ILE A 116 -10.37 46.02 -5.53
C ILE A 116 -9.93 47.01 -6.62
N ASN A 117 -10.15 46.69 -7.90
CA ASN A 117 -9.75 47.49 -9.06
C ASN A 117 -8.24 47.82 -9.14
N LEU A 118 -7.38 46.89 -8.72
CA LEU A 118 -5.91 47.03 -8.78
C LEU A 118 -5.28 46.16 -9.89
N LEU A 119 -5.84 46.24 -11.10
CA LEU A 119 -5.41 45.44 -12.25
C LEU A 119 -4.03 45.84 -12.83
N ASN A 120 -3.52 47.00 -12.45
CA ASN A 120 -2.24 47.51 -12.93
C ASN A 120 -1.03 46.94 -12.18
N ILE A 121 -1.26 46.10 -11.15
CA ILE A 121 -0.17 45.57 -10.32
C ILE A 121 0.44 44.35 -11.01
N HIS A 122 1.75 44.44 -11.25
CA HIS A 122 2.50 43.36 -11.87
C HIS A 122 2.84 42.24 -10.88
N MET A 123 2.58 41.01 -11.30
CA MET A 123 3.09 39.79 -10.69
C MET A 123 4.30 39.29 -11.48
N TYR A 124 5.42 39.08 -10.82
CA TYR A 124 6.63 38.51 -11.41
C TYR A 124 6.80 37.06 -10.97
N PHE A 125 7.02 36.15 -11.91
CA PHE A 125 7.35 34.75 -11.63
C PHE A 125 8.76 34.44 -12.11
N ILE A 126 9.70 34.32 -11.16
CA ILE A 126 11.13 34.21 -11.43
C ILE A 126 11.62 32.81 -11.03
N SER A 127 11.96 32.02 -12.04
CA SER A 127 12.46 30.66 -11.92
C SER A 127 13.05 30.22 -13.25
N PRO A 128 14.16 29.45 -13.28
CA PRO A 128 14.75 28.95 -14.53
C PRO A 128 13.77 28.09 -15.35
N ILE A 129 12.80 27.47 -14.68
CA ILE A 129 11.79 26.61 -15.29
C ILE A 129 10.42 27.29 -15.42
N SER A 130 10.30 28.60 -15.21
CA SER A 130 9.02 29.33 -15.17
C SER A 130 8.18 29.10 -16.43
N ASN A 131 8.74 29.38 -17.62
CA ASN A 131 8.04 29.19 -18.89
C ASN A 131 7.69 27.72 -19.15
N ALA A 132 8.64 26.81 -18.90
CA ALA A 132 8.42 25.37 -19.07
C ALA A 132 7.28 24.87 -18.17
N THR A 133 7.26 25.30 -16.91
CA THR A 133 6.26 24.88 -15.93
C THR A 133 4.84 25.30 -16.32
N LEU A 134 4.65 26.54 -16.77
CA LEU A 134 3.37 27.04 -17.25
C LEU A 134 2.92 26.38 -18.57
N SER A 135 3.87 25.96 -19.42
CA SER A 135 3.57 25.21 -20.63
C SER A 135 3.13 23.77 -20.33
N ILE A 136 3.81 23.09 -19.40
CA ILE A 136 3.51 21.73 -18.98
C ILE A 136 2.14 21.69 -18.27
N SER A 137 1.83 22.67 -17.43
CA SER A 137 0.50 22.74 -16.79
C SER A 137 -0.63 22.79 -17.81
N ASN A 138 -0.42 23.46 -18.96
CA ASN A 138 -1.42 23.47 -20.04
C ASN A 138 -1.47 22.13 -20.80
N ALA A 139 -0.33 21.47 -20.98
CA ALA A 139 -0.25 20.19 -21.67
C ALA A 139 -0.85 19.03 -20.84
N MET A 140 -0.79 19.11 -19.51
CA MET A 140 -1.27 18.10 -18.57
C MET A 140 -2.71 18.37 -18.10
N SER A 141 -3.60 18.71 -19.04
CA SER A 141 -4.97 19.11 -18.71
C SER A 141 -5.87 17.94 -18.30
N GLU A 142 -5.47 16.69 -18.54
CA GLU A 142 -6.20 15.49 -18.10
C GLU A 142 -6.22 15.33 -16.58
N TRP A 143 -5.37 16.08 -15.87
CA TRP A 143 -5.13 15.98 -14.43
C TRP A 143 -5.82 17.07 -13.61
N VAL A 144 -6.49 18.01 -14.27
CA VAL A 144 -7.21 19.11 -13.63
C VAL A 144 -8.69 18.81 -13.50
N THR A 145 -9.45 19.69 -12.84
CA THR A 145 -10.91 19.57 -12.72
C THR A 145 -11.59 19.36 -14.08
N GLU A 146 -12.72 18.64 -14.09
CA GLU A 146 -13.50 18.36 -15.31
C GLU A 146 -13.86 19.63 -16.11
N GLN A 147 -14.19 20.73 -15.44
CA GLN A 147 -14.46 22.02 -16.10
C GLN A 147 -13.26 22.51 -16.92
N ARG A 148 -12.04 22.38 -16.39
CA ARG A 148 -10.80 22.77 -17.08
C ARG A 148 -10.40 21.76 -18.15
N GLN A 149 -10.73 20.48 -17.96
CA GLN A 149 -10.58 19.47 -19.01
C GLN A 149 -11.43 19.83 -20.22
N ILE A 150 -12.72 20.13 -20.02
CA ILE A 150 -13.65 20.56 -21.08
C ILE A 150 -13.13 21.82 -21.78
N ALA A 151 -12.63 22.80 -21.01
CA ALA A 151 -12.01 24.00 -21.56
C ALA A 151 -10.82 23.63 -22.49
N SER A 152 -9.90 22.80 -22.02
CA SER A 152 -8.77 22.32 -22.83
C SER A 152 -9.22 21.58 -24.11
N PHE A 153 -10.23 20.71 -24.02
CA PHE A 153 -10.76 19.99 -25.18
C PHE A 153 -11.46 20.91 -26.20
N SER A 154 -12.00 22.04 -25.74
CA SER A 154 -12.57 23.09 -26.59
C SER A 154 -11.52 24.03 -27.21
N GLY A 155 -10.23 23.80 -26.94
CA GLY A 155 -9.13 24.64 -27.42
C GLY A 155 -8.89 25.90 -26.57
N THR A 156 -9.54 26.03 -25.41
CA THR A 156 -9.30 27.12 -24.46
C THR A 156 -8.28 26.69 -23.40
N PRO A 157 -7.30 27.54 -23.02
CA PRO A 157 -6.31 27.16 -22.01
C PRO A 157 -6.96 26.80 -20.67
N PRO A 158 -6.55 25.70 -20.01
CA PRO A 158 -7.15 25.25 -18.76
C PRO A 158 -6.84 26.14 -17.55
N PHE A 159 -5.88 27.06 -17.66
CA PHE A 159 -5.46 27.97 -16.60
C PHE A 159 -5.46 29.42 -17.08
N LYS A 160 -5.76 30.36 -16.17
CA LYS A 160 -5.80 31.79 -16.49
C LYS A 160 -4.43 32.42 -16.74
N HIS A 161 -3.31 31.78 -16.34
CA HIS A 161 -1.98 32.39 -16.49
C HIS A 161 -1.65 32.73 -17.94
N ASN A 162 -2.23 32.05 -18.93
CA ASN A 162 -2.05 32.40 -20.34
C ASN A 162 -2.58 33.81 -20.67
N GLU A 163 -3.72 34.19 -20.10
CA GLU A 163 -4.31 35.52 -20.28
C GLU A 163 -3.50 36.57 -19.51
N LEU A 164 -3.07 36.24 -18.28
CA LEU A 164 -2.26 37.13 -17.45
C LEU A 164 -0.91 37.47 -18.09
N ILE A 165 -0.29 36.52 -18.80
CA ILE A 165 0.94 36.77 -19.55
C ILE A 165 0.67 37.68 -20.74
N LYS A 166 -0.41 37.41 -21.50
CA LYS A 166 -0.79 38.23 -22.66
C LYS A 166 -1.11 39.68 -22.27
N SER A 167 -1.76 39.87 -21.12
CA SER A 167 -2.07 41.21 -20.57
C SER A 167 -0.89 41.85 -19.84
N LYS A 168 0.26 41.19 -19.74
CA LYS A 168 1.44 41.61 -18.95
C LYS A 168 1.17 41.79 -17.45
N CYS A 169 0.04 41.30 -16.93
CA CYS A 169 -0.23 41.24 -15.50
C CYS A 169 0.70 40.23 -14.81
N LEU A 170 1.04 39.13 -15.49
CA LEU A 170 2.03 38.14 -15.06
C LEU A 170 3.25 38.19 -15.98
N ILE A 171 4.41 38.52 -15.43
CA ILE A 171 5.69 38.61 -16.14
C ILE A 171 6.57 37.44 -15.71
N THR A 172 6.94 36.58 -16.65
CA THR A 172 7.80 35.41 -16.38
C THR A 172 9.26 35.74 -16.68
N ILE A 173 10.15 35.32 -15.78
CA ILE A 173 11.59 35.47 -15.94
C ILE A 173 12.22 34.08 -15.78
N SER A 174 12.64 33.51 -16.91
CA SER A 174 13.30 32.20 -16.98
C SER A 174 14.80 32.31 -16.76
N SER A 175 15.20 32.61 -15.53
CA SER A 175 16.60 32.70 -15.12
C SER A 175 16.82 32.12 -13.72
N ASP A 176 17.99 31.56 -13.50
CA ASP A 176 18.52 31.13 -12.19
C ASP A 176 19.33 32.22 -11.48
N ARG A 177 19.79 33.25 -12.21
CA ARG A 177 20.59 34.37 -11.70
C ARG A 177 19.91 35.71 -11.96
N LEU A 178 19.96 36.61 -10.97
CA LEU A 178 19.45 37.97 -11.19
C LEU A 178 20.40 38.84 -12.02
N ASP A 179 21.68 38.48 -12.10
CA ASP A 179 22.72 39.23 -12.84
C ASP A 179 22.36 39.32 -14.34
N ASP A 180 21.86 38.22 -14.92
CA ASP A 180 21.38 38.17 -16.33
C ASP A 180 20.06 38.95 -16.54
N THR A 181 19.45 39.41 -15.45
CA THR A 181 18.16 40.09 -15.43
C THR A 181 18.28 41.54 -14.95
N GLU A 182 19.47 42.07 -14.68
CA GLU A 182 19.62 43.46 -14.17
C GLU A 182 19.09 44.53 -15.13
N THR A 183 19.02 44.23 -16.42
CA THR A 183 18.35 45.06 -17.43
C THR A 183 16.82 44.96 -17.39
N LEU A 184 16.26 43.95 -16.71
CA LEU A 184 14.83 43.64 -16.54
C LEU A 184 14.30 43.94 -15.10
N ILE A 185 15.18 44.10 -14.10
CA ILE A 185 14.86 44.24 -12.65
C ILE A 185 14.56 45.69 -12.22
N ASN A 186 14.14 46.58 -13.11
CA ASN A 186 13.38 47.73 -12.63
C ASN A 186 11.94 47.27 -12.40
N PHE A 187 11.75 46.43 -11.37
CA PHE A 187 10.40 45.99 -10.98
C PHE A 187 9.57 47.24 -10.75
N GLU A 188 8.46 47.35 -11.47
CA GLU A 188 7.52 48.44 -11.25
C GLU A 188 6.96 48.25 -9.83
N GLN A 189 7.16 49.24 -8.97
CA GLN A 189 6.63 49.22 -7.61
C GLN A 189 5.31 49.99 -7.60
N PRO A 190 4.25 49.48 -6.94
CA PRO A 190 4.22 48.25 -6.15
C PRO A 190 4.02 46.98 -7.00
N SER A 191 4.59 45.86 -6.57
CA SER A 191 4.52 44.57 -7.28
C SER A 191 4.57 43.35 -6.35
N ILE A 192 4.17 42.20 -6.88
CA ILE A 192 4.29 40.90 -6.21
C ILE A 192 5.31 40.04 -6.95
N ILE A 193 6.25 39.44 -6.24
CA ILE A 193 7.34 38.65 -6.79
C ILE A 193 7.29 37.24 -6.20
N PHE A 194 7.01 36.26 -7.05
CA PHE A 194 7.08 34.83 -6.75
C PHE A 194 8.41 34.27 -7.20
N THR A 195 9.22 33.78 -6.26
CA THR A 195 10.54 33.23 -6.61
C THR A 195 11.16 32.33 -5.55
N GLY A 196 12.16 31.56 -5.98
CA GLY A 196 13.12 30.91 -5.11
C GLY A 196 12.62 29.65 -4.46
N HIS A 197 13.16 29.36 -3.29
CA HIS A 197 12.84 28.17 -2.51
C HIS A 197 12.53 28.56 -1.08
N LEU A 198 11.65 27.80 -0.44
CA LEU A 198 11.11 28.06 0.91
C LEU A 198 12.21 28.17 1.99
N SER A 199 13.35 27.53 1.79
CA SER A 199 14.49 27.62 2.70
C SER A 199 15.25 28.96 2.66
N LEU A 200 15.05 29.77 1.61
CA LEU A 200 15.81 31.00 1.35
C LEU A 200 17.33 30.76 1.36
N ARG A 201 17.80 29.68 0.72
CA ARG A 201 19.25 29.37 0.68
C ARG A 201 19.86 29.40 -0.72
N PHE A 202 19.03 29.35 -1.75
CA PHE A 202 19.49 29.28 -3.13
C PHE A 202 18.47 29.88 -4.08
N GLY A 203 18.94 30.15 -5.30
CA GLY A 203 18.17 30.77 -6.35
C GLY A 203 18.07 32.30 -6.21
N PRO A 204 17.26 32.94 -7.08
CA PRO A 204 17.16 34.39 -7.18
C PRO A 204 16.75 35.07 -5.86
N ILE A 205 15.97 34.38 -5.03
CA ILE A 205 15.44 34.93 -3.78
C ILE A 205 16.53 35.46 -2.84
N VAL A 206 17.72 34.85 -2.83
CA VAL A 206 18.82 35.28 -1.95
C VAL A 206 19.25 36.71 -2.27
N GLN A 207 19.45 37.01 -3.56
CA GLN A 207 19.85 38.34 -4.03
C GLN A 207 18.69 39.35 -3.92
N LEU A 208 17.43 38.91 -4.13
CA LEU A 208 16.25 39.78 -3.98
C LEU A 208 16.03 40.24 -2.53
N ILE A 209 16.21 39.35 -1.56
CA ILE A 209 16.11 39.72 -0.14
C ILE A 209 17.17 40.78 0.17
N GLU A 210 18.42 40.60 -0.29
CA GLU A 210 19.48 41.60 -0.09
C GLU A 210 19.12 42.98 -0.69
N LYS A 211 18.50 43.00 -1.88
CA LYS A 211 18.03 44.24 -2.52
C LYS A 211 16.84 44.89 -1.80
N MET A 212 15.93 44.08 -1.24
CA MET A 212 14.64 44.57 -0.71
C MET A 212 14.60 44.77 0.82
N LYS A 213 15.50 44.13 1.59
CA LYS A 213 15.43 44.06 3.07
C LYS A 213 15.57 45.39 3.80
N THR A 214 16.12 46.41 3.15
CA THR A 214 16.38 47.74 3.75
C THR A 214 15.13 48.61 3.81
N SER A 215 14.18 48.41 2.90
CA SER A 215 12.94 49.20 2.85
C SER A 215 11.87 48.61 3.76
N SER A 216 11.28 49.45 4.62
CA SER A 216 10.16 49.07 5.50
C SER A 216 8.80 49.05 4.79
N SER A 217 8.71 49.58 3.55
CA SER A 217 7.51 49.43 2.72
C SER A 217 7.41 48.02 2.13
N ASN A 218 8.55 47.39 1.82
CA ASN A 218 8.60 46.04 1.29
C ASN A 218 8.23 45.01 2.34
N SER A 219 7.74 43.85 1.88
CA SER A 219 7.42 42.74 2.75
C SER A 219 7.81 41.39 2.14
N ILE A 220 8.11 40.42 2.99
CA ILE A 220 8.20 39.01 2.63
C ILE A 220 7.05 38.24 3.29
N ILE A 221 6.35 37.41 2.52
CA ILE A 221 5.22 36.61 3.01
C ILE A 221 5.45 35.14 2.72
N PHE A 222 5.53 34.34 3.78
CA PHE A 222 5.67 32.89 3.69
C PHE A 222 4.29 32.25 3.66
N ILE A 223 4.00 31.54 2.57
CA ILE A 223 2.70 30.86 2.34
C ILE A 223 2.78 29.34 2.50
N ASP A 224 3.93 28.79 2.84
CA ASP A 224 4.16 27.34 3.00
C ASP A 224 4.68 27.04 4.42
N ASN A 225 4.47 25.81 4.90
CA ASN A 225 4.86 25.35 6.25
C ASN A 225 6.00 24.32 6.27
N GLN A 226 6.60 23.99 5.12
CA GLN A 226 7.69 23.01 5.05
C GLN A 226 8.97 23.44 5.78
N TYR A 227 9.20 24.74 5.93
CA TYR A 227 10.39 25.29 6.59
C TYR A 227 9.99 26.29 7.66
N SER A 228 10.77 26.32 8.76
CA SER A 228 10.68 27.37 9.77
C SER A 228 11.10 28.71 9.16
N TYR A 229 10.14 29.62 9.00
CA TYR A 229 10.41 30.95 8.43
C TYR A 229 11.40 31.75 9.28
N ILE A 230 11.40 31.53 10.61
CA ILE A 230 12.34 32.15 11.55
C ILE A 230 13.77 31.70 11.21
N ASP A 231 13.99 30.39 11.04
CA ASP A 231 15.31 29.86 10.71
C ASP A 231 15.75 30.26 9.30
N ALA A 232 14.81 30.32 8.35
CA ALA A 232 15.07 30.77 7.00
C ALA A 232 15.57 32.22 6.98
N LEU A 233 15.01 33.11 7.80
CA LEU A 233 15.37 34.53 7.85
C LEU A 233 16.66 34.86 8.60
N LYS A 234 17.18 33.95 9.46
CA LYS A 234 18.37 34.20 10.29
C LYS A 234 19.56 34.83 9.55
N PRO A 235 19.98 34.36 8.36
CA PRO A 235 21.16 34.92 7.67
C PRO A 235 20.98 36.33 7.13
N TYR A 236 19.74 36.81 7.03
CA TYR A 236 19.42 38.11 6.43
C TYR A 236 19.30 39.23 7.46
N GLN A 237 19.41 38.93 8.75
CA GLN A 237 19.33 39.93 9.82
C GLN A 237 20.52 40.90 9.80
N PRO A 238 20.31 42.20 10.08
CA PRO A 238 19.02 42.85 10.38
C PRO A 238 18.17 43.10 9.12
N ILE A 239 16.85 43.00 9.28
CA ILE A 239 15.85 43.16 8.21
C ILE A 239 14.86 44.27 8.62
N ASN A 240 14.67 45.26 7.76
CA ASN A 240 13.67 46.32 7.95
C ASN A 240 12.33 46.00 7.24
N MET A 241 12.35 45.15 6.22
CA MET A 241 11.13 44.71 5.52
C MET A 241 10.20 43.96 6.48
N LYS A 242 8.89 44.15 6.33
CA LYS A 242 7.90 43.45 7.17
C LYS A 242 7.89 41.96 6.81
N CYS A 243 7.81 41.08 7.80
CA CYS A 243 7.81 39.63 7.60
C CYS A 243 6.50 39.02 8.10
N TYR A 244 5.80 38.27 7.24
CA TYR A 244 4.54 37.61 7.58
C TYR A 244 4.60 36.11 7.32
N TYR A 245 3.97 35.33 8.19
CA TYR A 245 3.86 33.87 8.08
C TYR A 245 2.38 33.51 8.03
N LEU A 246 1.90 33.12 6.84
CA LEU A 246 0.50 32.85 6.52
C LEU A 246 0.40 31.56 5.70
N PRO A 247 0.67 30.38 6.31
CA PRO A 247 0.74 29.11 5.58
C PRO A 247 -0.62 28.72 5.00
N ILE A 248 -0.67 28.50 3.69
CA ILE A 248 -1.86 28.03 2.97
C ILE A 248 -1.63 26.56 2.60
N ASP A 249 -2.03 25.67 3.51
CA ASP A 249 -1.89 24.23 3.33
C ASP A 249 -3.24 23.60 3.01
N THR A 250 -3.39 23.10 1.79
CA THR A 250 -4.63 22.47 1.31
C THR A 250 -4.68 20.97 1.58
N ARG A 251 -3.63 20.37 2.14
CA ARG A 251 -3.59 18.93 2.44
C ARG A 251 -4.65 18.55 3.48
N LEU A 252 -5.08 17.29 3.44
CA LEU A 252 -5.98 16.73 4.44
C LEU A 252 -5.38 16.88 5.84
N ASN A 253 -6.16 17.44 6.76
CA ASN A 253 -5.82 17.47 8.18
C ASN A 253 -6.43 16.29 8.94
N PHE A 254 -6.06 16.17 10.22
CA PHE A 254 -6.52 15.08 11.08
C PHE A 254 -8.03 15.06 11.30
N SER A 255 -8.71 16.22 11.35
CA SER A 255 -10.18 16.26 11.48
C SER A 255 -10.87 15.63 10.27
N GLN A 256 -10.43 15.97 9.06
CA GLN A 256 -10.96 15.41 7.80
C GLN A 256 -10.61 13.92 7.68
N ILE A 257 -9.38 13.54 8.01
CA ILE A 257 -8.93 12.14 7.98
C ILE A 257 -9.73 11.28 8.96
N ASN A 258 -9.98 11.75 10.17
CA ASN A 258 -10.77 11.01 11.16
C ASN A 258 -12.20 10.74 10.64
N ILE A 259 -12.83 11.70 9.97
CA ILE A 259 -14.13 11.51 9.31
C ILE A 259 -14.01 10.48 8.18
N LEU A 260 -13.00 10.60 7.32
CA LEU A 260 -12.79 9.68 6.20
C LEU A 260 -12.55 8.24 6.65
N LEU A 261 -11.74 8.03 7.70
CA LEU A 261 -11.43 6.72 8.25
C LEU A 261 -12.66 6.05 8.87
N ASN A 262 -13.47 6.82 9.60
CA ASN A 262 -14.60 6.28 10.35
C ASN A 262 -15.83 6.04 9.47
N ASP A 263 -16.17 6.98 8.59
CA ASP A 263 -17.46 7.00 7.91
C ASP A 263 -17.40 6.38 6.51
N LYS A 264 -16.24 6.48 5.83
CA LYS A 264 -16.13 6.16 4.39
C LYS A 264 -15.16 5.01 4.09
N ILE A 265 -13.89 5.15 4.47
CA ILE A 265 -12.81 4.26 4.05
C ILE A 265 -12.80 2.96 4.85
N ARG A 266 -12.86 3.05 6.19
CA ARG A 266 -12.91 1.93 7.13
C ARG A 266 -11.86 0.83 6.83
N PRO A 267 -10.55 1.17 6.84
CA PRO A 267 -9.50 0.21 6.55
C PRO A 267 -9.41 -0.86 7.65
N LYS A 268 -9.01 -2.09 7.30
CA LYS A 268 -8.74 -3.12 8.33
C LYS A 268 -7.49 -2.82 9.13
N ASN A 269 -6.43 -2.42 8.43
CA ASN A 269 -5.16 -2.03 9.04
C ASN A 269 -4.78 -0.63 8.54
N LEU A 270 -4.52 0.28 9.48
CA LEU A 270 -4.07 1.63 9.22
C LEU A 270 -2.58 1.73 9.59
N ILE A 271 -1.75 2.19 8.66
CA ILE A 271 -0.33 2.38 8.85
C ILE A 271 -0.04 3.88 8.84
N LEU A 272 0.63 4.38 9.89
CA LEU A 272 0.93 5.81 10.03
C LEU A 272 2.25 6.05 10.77
N HIS A 273 2.84 7.23 10.61
CA HIS A 273 4.05 7.61 11.34
C HIS A 273 3.71 7.83 12.83
N GLU A 274 4.60 7.47 13.75
CA GLU A 274 4.33 7.58 15.20
C GLU A 274 3.84 8.96 15.66
N ASN A 275 4.34 10.03 15.02
CA ASN A 275 3.95 11.41 15.31
C ASN A 275 2.45 11.69 15.11
N TYR A 276 1.73 10.84 14.36
CA TYR A 276 0.31 11.04 14.04
C TYR A 276 -0.61 10.28 15.02
N LEU A 277 -0.06 9.47 15.93
CA LEU A 277 -0.84 8.62 16.83
C LEU A 277 -1.77 9.42 17.75
N ASN A 278 -1.35 10.61 18.18
CA ASN A 278 -2.13 11.43 19.11
C ASN A 278 -3.29 12.18 18.43
N ASP A 279 -3.20 12.39 17.12
CA ASP A 279 -4.16 13.18 16.35
C ASP A 279 -5.24 12.32 15.66
N ILE A 280 -5.01 11.00 15.60
CA ILE A 280 -5.95 10.04 15.03
C ILE A 280 -6.83 9.47 16.14
N ASN A 281 -8.14 9.49 15.92
CA ASN A 281 -9.09 8.93 16.87
C ASN A 281 -8.99 7.39 16.88
N ASN A 282 -8.64 6.82 18.03
CA ASN A 282 -8.64 5.37 18.21
C ASN A 282 -10.05 4.82 18.05
N ASN A 283 -10.20 3.89 17.12
CA ASN A 283 -11.45 3.21 16.85
C ASN A 283 -11.18 1.70 16.93
N ASP A 284 -11.87 0.98 17.83
CA ASP A 284 -11.58 -0.44 18.13
C ASP A 284 -11.69 -1.37 16.91
N LYS A 285 -12.31 -0.89 15.82
CA LYS A 285 -12.50 -1.61 14.56
C LYS A 285 -11.29 -1.56 13.63
N ILE A 286 -10.36 -0.62 13.82
CA ILE A 286 -9.22 -0.39 12.93
C ILE A 286 -7.95 -0.80 13.66
N ASN A 287 -7.19 -1.72 13.09
CA ASN A 287 -5.89 -2.08 13.63
C ASN A 287 -4.84 -1.04 13.23
N ILE A 288 -4.26 -0.32 14.20
CA ILE A 288 -3.29 0.74 13.94
C ILE A 288 -1.86 0.19 14.06
N LEU A 289 -1.06 0.41 13.02
CA LEU A 289 0.35 0.07 12.93
C LEU A 289 1.16 1.35 12.78
N SER A 290 2.07 1.63 13.72
CA SER A 290 2.96 2.78 13.62
C SER A 290 4.33 2.42 13.07
N TYR A 291 4.98 3.35 12.36
CA TYR A 291 6.39 3.25 12.02
C TYR A 291 7.20 4.47 12.43
N ARG A 292 8.51 4.25 12.57
CA ARG A 292 9.55 5.25 12.63
C ARG A 292 10.44 5.17 11.39
N LYS A 293 11.30 6.17 11.27
CA LYS A 293 12.33 6.18 10.24
C LYS A 293 13.21 4.92 10.35
N TYR A 294 13.34 4.18 9.25
CA TYR A 294 14.09 2.93 9.12
C TYR A 294 13.46 1.69 9.80
N ASP A 295 12.20 1.77 10.23
CA ASP A 295 11.51 0.61 10.79
C ASP A 295 11.05 -0.36 9.71
N ASN A 296 11.13 -1.66 10.02
CA ASN A 296 10.53 -2.73 9.24
C ASN A 296 9.23 -3.19 9.92
N ILE A 297 8.07 -2.80 9.38
CA ILE A 297 6.77 -3.26 9.90
C ILE A 297 6.43 -4.63 9.29
N LYS A 298 6.12 -5.60 10.15
CA LYS A 298 5.51 -6.87 9.73
C LYS A 298 4.01 -6.69 9.60
N LEU A 299 3.50 -6.83 8.38
CA LEU A 299 2.06 -6.75 8.10
C LEU A 299 1.37 -8.07 8.46
N PRO A 300 0.22 -8.06 9.15
CA PRO A 300 -0.51 -9.28 9.49
C PRO A 300 -0.98 -10.06 8.25
N SER A 301 -0.81 -11.38 8.26
CA SER A 301 -1.25 -12.21 7.13
C SER A 301 -2.77 -12.18 6.98
N ILE A 302 -3.28 -11.75 5.83
CA ILE A 302 -4.72 -11.79 5.54
C ILE A 302 -5.02 -13.08 4.80
N LYS A 303 -5.64 -14.03 5.50
CA LYS A 303 -6.04 -15.30 4.92
C LYS A 303 -7.26 -15.08 4.01
N ARG A 304 -7.08 -15.23 2.69
CA ARG A 304 -8.19 -15.38 1.74
C ARG A 304 -8.12 -16.75 1.10
N TYR A 305 -9.23 -17.46 1.11
CA TYR A 305 -9.36 -18.73 0.43
C TYR A 305 -9.49 -18.46 -1.07
N PHE A 306 -8.62 -19.09 -1.87
CA PHE A 306 -8.74 -19.09 -3.32
C PHE A 306 -9.98 -19.92 -3.68
N ILE A 307 -10.96 -19.32 -4.36
CA ILE A 307 -12.18 -20.04 -4.81
C ILE A 307 -12.12 -20.33 -6.32
N ASN A 308 -11.34 -19.59 -7.10
CA ASN A 308 -11.20 -19.82 -8.53
C ASN A 308 -9.80 -20.34 -8.86
N GLY A 309 -9.63 -21.67 -8.78
CA GLY A 309 -8.56 -22.37 -9.48
C GLY A 309 -9.14 -22.97 -10.76
N GLN A 310 -8.73 -22.47 -11.92
CA GLN A 310 -9.04 -23.14 -13.19
C GLN A 310 -7.96 -24.20 -13.40
N LEU A 311 -8.23 -25.41 -12.91
CA LEU A 311 -7.33 -26.54 -13.12
C LEU A 311 -7.41 -26.97 -14.59
N ASN A 312 -6.43 -26.57 -15.40
CA ASN A 312 -6.26 -27.08 -16.77
C ASN A 312 -5.71 -28.51 -16.71
N ILE A 313 -6.55 -29.45 -16.29
CA ILE A 313 -6.16 -30.86 -16.22
C ILE A 313 -6.29 -31.47 -17.61
N LYS A 314 -5.16 -31.82 -18.22
CA LYS A 314 -5.13 -32.49 -19.53
C LYS A 314 -5.48 -33.98 -19.48
N THR A 315 -5.54 -34.61 -18.30
CA THR A 315 -5.67 -36.08 -18.18
C THR A 315 -6.58 -36.54 -17.03
N ASP A 316 -7.61 -37.31 -17.39
CA ASP A 316 -8.27 -38.40 -16.64
C ASP A 316 -8.38 -38.32 -15.09
N ILE A 317 -8.98 -37.26 -14.54
CA ILE A 317 -9.49 -37.33 -13.16
C ILE A 317 -10.77 -38.17 -13.14
N LYS A 318 -10.70 -39.37 -12.57
CA LYS A 318 -11.85 -40.27 -12.38
C LYS A 318 -12.27 -40.27 -10.90
N PRO A 319 -13.23 -39.41 -10.51
CA PRO A 319 -13.70 -39.36 -9.13
C PRO A 319 -14.39 -40.67 -8.75
N LYS A 320 -14.04 -41.23 -7.59
CA LYS A 320 -14.69 -42.40 -7.00
C LYS A 320 -15.71 -41.95 -5.95
N LEU A 321 -16.93 -42.44 -6.06
CA LEU A 321 -17.99 -42.21 -5.08
C LEU A 321 -17.68 -42.94 -3.78
N ILE A 322 -17.74 -42.23 -2.67
CA ILE A 322 -17.66 -42.83 -1.34
C ILE A 322 -19.08 -43.23 -0.95
N LEU A 323 -19.36 -44.52 -0.80
CA LEU A 323 -20.71 -45.05 -0.55
C LEU A 323 -21.41 -44.48 0.71
N SER A 324 -20.66 -43.88 1.65
CA SER A 324 -21.19 -43.29 2.88
C SER A 324 -21.53 -41.80 2.79
N SER A 325 -21.18 -41.11 1.69
CA SER A 325 -21.46 -39.68 1.53
C SER A 325 -21.68 -39.38 0.05
N ASN A 326 -22.62 -38.52 -0.34
CA ASN A 326 -22.82 -38.07 -1.73
C ASN A 326 -21.66 -37.20 -2.27
N LEU A 327 -20.42 -37.54 -1.92
CA LEU A 327 -19.17 -36.90 -2.29
C LEU A 327 -18.36 -37.90 -3.12
N ALA A 328 -17.99 -37.48 -4.33
CA ALA A 328 -17.06 -38.21 -5.16
C ALA A 328 -15.68 -37.56 -5.00
N ILE A 329 -14.66 -38.36 -4.69
CA ILE A 329 -13.30 -37.87 -4.42
C ILE A 329 -12.36 -38.38 -5.52
N ALA A 330 -11.47 -37.51 -6.00
CA ALA A 330 -10.36 -37.87 -6.85
C ALA A 330 -9.06 -37.22 -6.32
N SER A 331 -7.96 -37.97 -6.32
CA SER A 331 -6.64 -37.46 -5.94
C SER A 331 -5.94 -36.86 -7.16
N ILE A 332 -5.41 -35.64 -7.01
CA ILE A 332 -4.56 -34.99 -8.02
C ILE A 332 -3.12 -35.02 -7.51
N HIS A 333 -2.20 -35.52 -8.32
CA HIS A 333 -0.77 -35.57 -8.01
C HIS A 333 0.00 -34.75 -9.05
N GLY A 334 0.85 -33.83 -8.60
CA GLY A 334 1.65 -32.98 -9.47
C GLY A 334 2.55 -32.03 -8.69
N HIS A 335 3.54 -31.46 -9.36
CA HIS A 335 4.38 -30.39 -8.82
C HIS A 335 3.62 -29.07 -8.91
N LEU A 336 3.41 -28.38 -7.77
CA LEU A 336 2.73 -27.10 -7.72
C LEU A 336 3.74 -25.97 -7.89
N ASP A 337 3.77 -25.36 -9.07
CA ASP A 337 4.54 -24.16 -9.34
C ASP A 337 3.68 -22.92 -9.09
N MET A 338 4.29 -21.90 -8.48
CA MET A 338 3.63 -20.59 -8.26
C MET A 338 4.42 -19.50 -8.97
N CYS A 339 3.81 -18.94 -10.02
CA CYS A 339 4.33 -17.79 -10.77
C CYS A 339 3.26 -16.70 -10.77
N ASP A 340 3.58 -15.48 -10.32
CA ASP A 340 2.64 -14.35 -10.28
C ASP A 340 1.27 -14.65 -9.65
N TYR A 341 1.25 -15.45 -8.58
CA TYR A 341 0.04 -15.92 -7.88
C TYR A 341 -0.90 -16.81 -8.72
N ILE A 342 -0.43 -17.29 -9.87
CA ILE A 342 -1.05 -18.36 -10.63
C ILE A 342 -0.40 -19.67 -10.17
N TYR A 343 -1.25 -20.61 -9.76
CA TYR A 343 -0.83 -21.94 -9.32
C TYR A 343 -0.97 -22.90 -10.50
N ASP A 344 0.15 -23.40 -11.00
CA ASP A 344 0.20 -24.40 -12.06
C ASP A 344 0.58 -25.75 -11.46
N ILE A 345 -0.18 -26.80 -11.79
CA ILE A 345 0.12 -28.18 -11.37
C ILE A 345 0.72 -28.91 -12.57
N ASN A 346 2.02 -29.19 -12.50
CA ASN A 346 2.78 -29.92 -13.51
C ASN A 346 2.85 -31.42 -13.19
N GLU A 347 2.96 -32.26 -14.22
CA GLU A 347 3.13 -33.71 -14.03
C GLU A 347 4.46 -34.02 -13.33
N LEU A 348 4.47 -35.01 -12.44
CA LEU A 348 5.68 -35.45 -11.73
C LEU A 348 6.58 -36.22 -12.69
N ASP A 349 7.77 -35.68 -12.99
CA ASP A 349 8.80 -36.42 -13.71
C ASP A 349 9.24 -37.64 -12.88
N ASN A 350 9.00 -38.84 -13.41
CA ASN A 350 9.23 -40.15 -12.76
C ASN A 350 10.69 -40.43 -12.33
N ASN A 351 11.63 -39.51 -12.56
CA ASN A 351 13.06 -39.73 -12.33
C ASN A 351 13.53 -39.44 -10.90
N ASN A 352 12.71 -38.82 -10.04
CA ASN A 352 13.10 -38.41 -8.68
C ASN A 352 12.36 -39.13 -7.53
N LEU A 353 11.78 -40.31 -7.77
CA LEU A 353 11.15 -41.10 -6.71
C LEU A 353 12.19 -41.98 -5.99
N LYS A 354 12.90 -41.41 -5.02
CA LYS A 354 13.55 -42.20 -3.95
C LYS A 354 12.90 -41.84 -2.62
N GLN A 355 12.25 -42.84 -2.03
CA GLN A 355 11.46 -42.85 -0.78
C GLN A 355 9.98 -42.49 -0.94
N ASN A 356 9.18 -43.48 -1.37
CA ASN A 356 7.73 -43.44 -1.17
C ASN A 356 7.43 -43.72 0.31
N ASN A 357 7.22 -42.67 1.09
CA ASN A 357 6.59 -42.78 2.40
C ASN A 357 5.09 -42.91 2.20
N PHE A 358 4.62 -44.13 1.89
CA PHE A 358 3.19 -44.40 1.77
C PHE A 358 2.50 -44.26 3.12
N ILE A 359 1.34 -43.60 3.14
CA ILE A 359 0.50 -43.48 4.33
C ILE A 359 -0.56 -44.58 4.26
N THR A 360 -0.55 -45.53 5.20
CA THR A 360 -1.55 -46.59 5.25
C THR A 360 -2.81 -46.15 5.99
N TYR A 361 -4.00 -46.45 5.46
CA TYR A 361 -5.29 -46.16 6.07
C TYR A 361 -6.28 -47.33 5.92
N GLY A 362 -7.11 -47.56 6.94
CA GLY A 362 -8.14 -48.61 6.93
C GLY A 362 -8.13 -49.47 8.19
N LYS A 363 -9.24 -50.16 8.45
CA LYS A 363 -9.34 -51.12 9.55
C LYS A 363 -8.86 -52.49 9.06
N ILE A 364 -7.98 -53.13 9.83
CA ILE A 364 -7.44 -54.46 9.51
C ILE A 364 -8.56 -55.49 9.58
N ASP A 365 -8.79 -56.19 8.47
CA ASP A 365 -9.63 -57.37 8.40
C ASP A 365 -8.77 -58.60 8.75
N ILE A 366 -9.04 -59.19 9.91
CA ILE A 366 -8.23 -60.29 10.46
C ILE A 366 -8.38 -61.55 9.61
N ASP A 367 -9.57 -61.83 9.09
CA ASP A 367 -9.80 -63.04 8.31
C ASP A 367 -9.02 -62.98 6.99
N LYS A 368 -9.01 -61.81 6.34
CA LYS A 368 -8.16 -61.56 5.17
C LYS A 368 -6.69 -61.59 5.51
N PHE A 369 -6.29 -61.03 6.66
CA PHE A 369 -4.91 -61.04 7.11
C PHE A 369 -4.37 -62.47 7.27
N LEU A 370 -5.14 -63.34 7.92
CA LEU A 370 -4.79 -64.75 8.13
C LEU A 370 -4.68 -65.50 6.80
N ILE A 371 -5.60 -65.24 5.86
CA ILE A 371 -5.52 -65.80 4.51
C ILE A 371 -4.23 -65.34 3.81
N ASN A 372 -3.87 -64.07 3.90
CA ASN A 372 -2.65 -63.54 3.28
C ASN A 372 -1.37 -64.09 3.91
N LEU A 373 -1.34 -64.24 5.24
CA LEU A 373 -0.22 -64.89 5.94
C LEU A 373 -0.02 -66.33 5.45
N SER A 374 -1.11 -67.08 5.27
CA SER A 374 -1.05 -68.44 4.73
C SER A 374 -0.50 -68.46 3.29
N LYS A 375 -0.89 -67.51 2.44
CA LYS A 375 -0.36 -67.35 1.08
C LYS A 375 1.14 -67.00 1.08
N SER A 376 1.60 -66.25 2.07
CA SER A 376 3.02 -65.89 2.26
C SER A 376 3.88 -67.03 2.82
N GLY A 377 3.30 -68.23 2.99
CA GLY A 377 3.96 -69.43 3.48
C GLY A 377 4.16 -69.47 4.99
N VAL A 378 3.43 -68.65 5.75
CA VAL A 378 3.42 -68.67 7.22
C VAL A 378 2.29 -69.58 7.68
N PHE A 379 2.63 -70.71 8.32
CA PHE A 379 1.70 -71.74 8.78
C PHE A 379 1.97 -72.08 10.26
N GLY A 380 0.98 -72.64 10.96
CA GLY A 380 1.12 -73.00 12.38
C GLY A 380 0.88 -71.86 13.36
N LEU A 381 -0.07 -70.97 13.04
CA LEU A 381 -0.43 -69.80 13.85
C LEU A 381 -1.18 -70.23 15.12
N ASP A 382 -0.69 -69.82 16.29
CA ASP A 382 -1.36 -70.07 17.57
C ASP A 382 -2.09 -68.79 18.02
N ILE A 383 -3.32 -68.62 17.54
CA ILE A 383 -4.07 -67.37 17.71
C ILE A 383 -4.72 -67.38 19.10
N LYS A 384 -4.14 -66.63 20.05
CA LYS A 384 -4.74 -66.36 21.35
C LYS A 384 -5.44 -65.02 21.35
N TYR A 385 -6.77 -65.02 21.44
CA TYR A 385 -7.54 -63.80 21.72
C TYR A 385 -7.47 -63.49 23.22
N LEU A 386 -6.55 -62.63 23.64
CA LEU A 386 -6.62 -62.04 24.98
C LEU A 386 -7.53 -60.81 24.92
N ASN A 387 -8.74 -60.93 25.47
CA ASN A 387 -9.49 -59.77 25.91
C ASN A 387 -8.85 -59.31 27.22
N GLU A 388 -8.09 -58.21 27.18
CA GLU A 388 -7.76 -57.50 28.42
C GLU A 388 -9.06 -56.90 28.96
N TYR A 389 -9.67 -57.58 29.93
CA TYR A 389 -10.71 -57.00 30.76
C TYR A 389 -10.03 -56.00 31.70
N ASP A 390 -9.92 -54.75 31.28
CA ASP A 390 -9.82 -53.65 32.23
C ASP A 390 -11.16 -53.59 32.97
N ASN A 391 -11.15 -54.08 34.22
CA ASN A 391 -12.23 -53.82 35.16
C ASN A 391 -12.20 -52.34 35.52
N ASP A 392 -12.81 -51.50 34.68
CA ASP A 392 -13.50 -50.28 35.11
C ASP A 392 -14.47 -49.83 34.02
N LEU A 393 -15.71 -49.62 34.46
CA LEU A 393 -16.90 -49.37 33.64
C LEU A 393 -16.73 -48.15 32.70
N ASN A 394 -16.84 -48.39 31.39
CA ASN A 394 -17.77 -47.67 30.51
C ASN A 394 -17.87 -48.37 29.14
N ASP A 395 -19.09 -48.80 28.81
CA ASP A 395 -19.45 -49.40 27.54
C ASP A 395 -19.16 -48.45 26.35
N ASN A 396 -18.26 -48.92 25.47
CA ASN A 396 -18.19 -48.73 24.00
C ASN A 396 -16.76 -48.67 23.43
N GLU A 397 -15.79 -49.38 24.01
CA GLU A 397 -14.46 -49.52 23.39
C GLU A 397 -14.19 -50.96 22.93
N GLN A 398 -13.87 -51.06 21.63
CA GLN A 398 -13.61 -52.31 20.92
C GLN A 398 -12.45 -53.06 21.58
N SER A 399 -12.71 -54.29 22.01
CA SER A 399 -11.73 -55.26 22.52
C SER A 399 -10.40 -55.18 21.77
N ASN A 400 -9.31 -54.86 22.46
CA ASN A 400 -7.96 -55.00 21.91
C ASN A 400 -7.78 -56.46 21.49
N ARG A 401 -7.35 -56.69 20.25
CA ARG A 401 -7.10 -58.04 19.74
C ARG A 401 -5.61 -58.26 19.64
N THR A 402 -5.12 -59.24 20.38
CA THR A 402 -3.73 -59.69 20.30
C THR A 402 -3.65 -60.94 19.43
N ILE A 403 -2.63 -61.02 18.58
CA ILE A 403 -2.34 -62.18 17.73
C ILE A 403 -0.88 -62.54 17.99
N GLU A 404 -0.63 -63.75 18.47
CA GLU A 404 0.72 -64.31 18.61
C GLU A 404 1.01 -65.25 17.43
N ILE A 405 2.16 -65.06 16.80
CA ILE A 405 2.62 -65.83 15.64
C ILE A 405 3.94 -66.49 16.02
N ASN A 406 3.94 -67.82 16.08
CA ASN A 406 5.15 -68.63 16.26
C ASN A 406 5.47 -69.31 14.93
N TYR A 407 6.55 -68.90 14.27
CA TYR A 407 6.95 -69.46 12.98
C TYR A 407 8.45 -69.72 12.95
N ASN A 408 8.84 -71.00 12.78
CA ASN A 408 10.22 -71.48 12.86
C ASN A 408 10.91 -71.09 14.19
N GLN A 409 11.86 -70.15 14.15
CA GLN A 409 12.58 -69.59 15.31
C GLN A 409 12.12 -68.15 15.65
N GLY A 410 11.18 -67.60 14.87
CA GLY A 410 10.66 -66.24 15.03
C GLY A 410 9.33 -66.22 15.78
N ILE A 411 9.18 -65.23 16.66
CA ILE A 411 7.99 -64.92 17.44
C ILE A 411 7.58 -63.49 17.07
N ALA A 412 6.32 -63.32 16.68
CA ALA A 412 5.72 -62.00 16.49
C ALA A 412 4.44 -61.84 17.31
N LYS A 413 4.27 -60.67 17.93
CA LYS A 413 3.07 -60.27 18.64
C LYS A 413 2.48 -59.05 17.94
N ILE A 414 1.23 -59.17 17.51
CA ILE A 414 0.50 -58.11 16.82
C ILE A 414 -0.65 -57.67 17.73
N ILE A 415 -0.67 -56.39 18.09
CA ILE A 415 -1.70 -55.79 18.93
C ILE A 415 -2.53 -54.84 18.06
N ILE A 416 -3.76 -55.24 17.75
CA ILE A 416 -4.70 -54.46 16.95
C ILE A 416 -5.64 -53.70 17.89
N ARG A 417 -5.48 -52.37 17.91
CA ARG A 417 -6.39 -51.42 18.58
C ARG A 417 -7.28 -50.73 17.55
N SER A 418 -8.29 -49.99 18.01
CA SER A 418 -9.28 -49.30 17.15
C SER A 418 -8.66 -48.32 16.13
N LYS A 419 -7.50 -47.74 16.43
CA LYS A 419 -6.79 -46.75 15.57
C LYS A 419 -5.30 -47.00 15.39
N GLN A 420 -4.74 -48.06 15.97
CA GLN A 420 -3.31 -48.33 15.99
C GLN A 420 -3.07 -49.83 15.91
N THR A 421 -2.02 -50.25 15.19
CA THR A 421 -1.57 -51.64 15.17
C THR A 421 -0.09 -51.67 15.50
N ASP A 422 0.26 -52.32 16.61
CA ASP A 422 1.64 -52.48 17.05
C ASP A 422 2.12 -53.89 16.70
N ILE A 423 3.31 -54.01 16.12
CA ILE A 423 3.90 -55.28 15.71
C ILE A 423 5.27 -55.39 16.34
N GLU A 424 5.41 -56.32 17.28
CA GLU A 424 6.69 -56.72 17.85
C GLU A 424 7.11 -58.02 17.19
N CYS A 425 8.26 -58.05 16.51
CA CYS A 425 8.78 -59.25 15.87
C CYS A 425 10.28 -59.35 16.12
N ASN A 426 10.75 -60.53 16.52
CA ASN A 426 12.17 -60.79 16.77
C ASN A 426 12.95 -61.25 15.52
N ASP A 427 12.26 -61.60 14.43
CA ASP A 427 12.86 -62.08 13.17
C ASP A 427 12.55 -61.11 12.01
N PRO A 428 13.57 -60.51 11.36
CA PRO A 428 13.37 -59.58 10.24
C PRO A 428 12.72 -60.24 9.01
N LEU A 429 12.97 -61.54 8.75
CA LEU A 429 12.32 -62.25 7.64
C LEU A 429 10.83 -62.41 7.90
N LEU A 430 10.46 -62.79 9.12
CA LEU A 430 9.07 -62.86 9.55
C LEU A 430 8.39 -61.46 9.50
N MET A 431 9.09 -60.40 9.90
CA MET A 431 8.58 -59.03 9.83
C MET A 431 8.25 -58.60 8.40
N THR A 432 9.10 -58.91 7.42
CA THR A 432 8.81 -58.60 6.01
C THR A 432 7.57 -59.34 5.49
N LYS A 433 7.41 -60.62 5.83
CA LYS A 433 6.22 -61.40 5.46
C LYS A 433 4.94 -60.84 6.10
N ILE A 434 5.00 -60.43 7.37
CA ILE A 434 3.88 -59.80 8.08
C ILE A 434 3.51 -58.48 7.42
N ARG A 435 4.50 -57.62 7.12
CA ARG A 435 4.28 -56.35 6.42
C ARG A 435 3.60 -56.56 5.08
N ASP A 436 4.12 -57.47 4.26
CA ASP A 436 3.59 -57.69 2.91
C ASP A 436 2.16 -58.28 2.98
N ALA A 437 1.87 -59.15 3.96
CA ALA A 437 0.52 -59.67 4.19
C ALA A 437 -0.49 -58.61 4.67
N LEU A 438 -0.04 -57.58 5.39
CA LEU A 438 -0.86 -56.41 5.77
C LEU A 438 -1.13 -55.47 4.59
N LEU A 439 -0.18 -55.34 3.67
CA LEU A 439 -0.32 -54.46 2.51
C LEU A 439 -1.07 -55.12 1.34
N MET A 440 -1.16 -56.45 1.29
CA MET A 440 -1.93 -57.19 0.28
C MET A 440 -3.45 -57.05 0.49
N ASP A 441 -4.07 -56.03 -0.10
CA ASP A 441 -5.53 -55.84 -0.16
C ASP A 441 -6.27 -55.80 1.20
N ASN A 442 -5.54 -55.58 2.30
CA ASN A 442 -6.09 -55.54 3.65
C ASN A 442 -6.19 -54.11 4.21
N ILE A 443 -5.19 -53.27 3.94
CA ILE A 443 -5.17 -51.85 4.29
C ILE A 443 -4.95 -51.03 3.01
N GLY A 444 -5.59 -49.87 2.90
CA GLY A 444 -5.34 -48.94 1.80
C GLY A 444 -3.99 -48.24 1.97
N THR A 445 -3.27 -48.02 0.87
CA THR A 445 -2.04 -47.22 0.82
C THR A 445 -2.30 -45.94 0.03
N LEU A 446 -1.95 -44.79 0.59
CA LEU A 446 -1.87 -43.48 -0.08
C LEU A 446 -0.43 -43.18 -0.47
#